data_AF-A0A9E6VBX0-F1
#
_entry.id   AF-A0A9E6VBX0-F1
#
_cell.length_a   1.000
_cell.length_b   1.000
_cell.length_c   1.000
_cell.angle_alpha   90.00
_cell.angle_beta   90.00
_cell.angle_gamma   90.00
#
_symmetry.space_group_name_H-M   'P 1'
#
loop_
_entity.id
_entity.type
_entity.pdbx_description
1 polymer ?
#
loop_
_entity_poly.entity_id
_entity_poly.type
_entity_poly.pdbx_seq_one_letter_code
_entity_poly.pdbx_strand_id
1 'polypeptide(L)' 'MGWKPIAELTEDEFEGVLMHNRMMLSNSCNGPYHLTSASNHYLGAWEIQVEGVWEKYLVLPDAAA' A
#
# COMPACT_ATOMS: atom_id res chain seq x y z
N MET A 1 12.79 6.82 3.57
CA MET A 1 11.41 6.29 3.54
C MET A 1 10.51 7.43 3.15
N GLY A 2 9.85 7.33 2.00
CA GLY A 2 9.00 8.38 1.45
C GLY A 2 7.91 7.76 0.59
N TRP A 3 6.87 8.52 0.32
CA TRP A 3 5.79 8.12 -0.58
C TRP A 3 6.33 7.87 -1.99
N LYS A 4 5.94 6.76 -2.59
CA LYS A 4 6.25 6.37 -3.97
C LYS A 4 4.97 6.38 -4.82
N PRO A 5 5.05 6.61 -6.14
CA PRO A 5 3.88 6.54 -7.03
C PRO A 5 3.23 5.15 -6.99
N ILE A 6 1.90 5.05 -7.02
CA ILE A 6 1.22 3.75 -6.98
C ILE A 6 1.58 2.85 -8.17
N ALA A 7 1.90 3.47 -9.32
CA ALA A 7 2.33 2.78 -10.53
C ALA A 7 3.66 2.03 -10.36
N GLU A 8 4.44 2.32 -9.32
CA GLU A 8 5.69 1.63 -9.00
C GLU A 8 5.52 0.51 -7.98
N LEU A 9 4.31 0.31 -7.44
CA LEU A 9 4.06 -0.74 -6.46
C LEU A 9 4.28 -2.12 -7.09
N THR A 10 5.19 -2.91 -6.52
CA THR A 10 5.45 -4.28 -6.99
C THR A 10 4.63 -5.31 -6.22
N GLU A 11 4.41 -6.48 -6.82
CA GLU A 11 3.77 -7.60 -6.12
C GLU A 11 4.58 -8.05 -4.90
N ASP A 12 5.92 -8.10 -5.02
CA ASP A 12 6.79 -8.45 -3.89
C ASP A 12 6.66 -7.47 -2.72
N GLU A 13 6.58 -6.16 -3.00
CA GLU A 13 6.33 -5.16 -1.96
C GLU A 13 4.94 -5.38 -1.37
N PHE A 14 3.91 -5.56 -2.20
CA PHE A 14 2.55 -5.81 -1.75
C PHE A 14 2.43 -7.04 -0.85
N GLU A 15 2.83 -8.22 -1.31
CA GLU A 15 2.76 -9.46 -0.53
C GLU A 15 3.59 -9.37 0.76
N GLY A 16 4.82 -8.86 0.65
CA GLY A 16 5.75 -8.76 1.77
C GLY A 16 5.25 -7.82 2.87
N VAL A 17 4.71 -6.64 2.53
CA VAL A 17 4.30 -5.66 3.55
C VAL A 17 2.86 -5.82 3.99
N LEU A 18 1.99 -6.46 3.20
CA LEU A 18 0.62 -6.77 3.60
C LEU A 18 0.59 -7.83 4.70
N MET A 19 1.44 -8.86 4.63
CA MET A 19 1.58 -9.86 5.71
C MET A 19 1.90 -9.22 7.07
N HIS A 20 2.57 -8.06 7.05
CA HIS A 20 2.98 -7.34 8.25
C HIS A 20 2.11 -6.11 8.55
N ASN A 21 1.04 -5.85 7.79
CA ASN A 21 0.21 -4.64 7.92
C ASN A 21 1.05 -3.34 7.87
N ARG A 22 1.99 -3.23 6.93
CA ARG A 22 2.91 -2.09 6.83
C ARG A 22 2.71 -1.22 5.60
N MET A 23 1.63 -1.42 4.85
CA MET A 23 1.34 -0.61 3.67
C MET A 23 0.41 0.55 4.00
N MET A 24 0.82 1.76 3.64
CA MET A 24 -0.04 2.94 3.59
C MET A 24 -0.32 3.30 2.13
N LEU A 25 -1.56 3.59 1.80
CA LEU A 25 -1.99 4.13 0.52
C LEU A 25 -2.41 5.59 0.70
N SER A 26 -2.38 6.41 -0.33
CA SER A 26 -2.91 7.77 -0.24
C SER A 26 -3.30 8.32 -1.60
N ASN A 27 -4.33 9.17 -1.59
CA ASN A 27 -4.68 10.06 -2.70
C ASN A 27 -4.89 11.49 -2.19
N SER A 28 -5.07 12.43 -3.12
CA SER A 28 -5.25 13.86 -2.83
C SER A 28 -6.54 14.19 -2.05
N CYS A 29 -7.56 13.35 -2.14
CA CYS A 29 -8.88 13.59 -1.55
C CYS A 29 -9.04 13.05 -0.11
N ASN A 30 -8.53 11.85 0.15
CA ASN A 30 -8.81 11.05 1.35
C ASN A 30 -7.61 10.99 2.31
N GLY A 31 -6.44 11.47 1.89
CA GLY A 31 -5.22 11.40 2.72
C GLY A 31 -4.68 9.96 2.85
N PRO A 32 -3.88 9.68 3.89
CA PRO A 32 -3.31 8.34 4.11
C PRO A 32 -4.32 7.32 4.63
N TYR A 33 -4.32 6.13 4.04
CA TYR A 33 -5.11 4.97 4.43
C TYR A 33 -4.18 3.81 4.78
N HIS A 34 -4.42 3.15 5.91
CA HIS A 34 -3.64 2.00 6.34
C HIS A 34 -4.24 0.72 5.77
N LEU A 35 -3.53 0.08 4.85
CA LEU A 35 -3.93 -1.19 4.30
C LEU A 35 -3.49 -2.32 5.26
N THR A 36 -4.47 -3.06 5.77
CA THR A 36 -4.26 -4.18 6.69
C THR A 36 -4.91 -5.43 6.12
N SER A 37 -4.41 -6.62 6.48
CA SER A 37 -4.98 -7.90 6.05
C SER A 37 -6.46 -8.07 6.43
N ALA A 38 -6.91 -7.43 7.52
CA ALA A 38 -8.31 -7.47 7.95
C ALA A 38 -9.24 -6.57 7.10
N SER A 39 -8.70 -5.52 6.47
CA SER A 39 -9.43 -4.58 5.62
C SER A 39 -9.06 -4.70 4.14
N ASN A 40 -8.21 -5.66 3.78
CA ASN A 40 -7.71 -5.82 2.44
C ASN A 40 -8.72 -6.57 1.57
N HIS A 41 -9.27 -5.86 0.59
CA HIS A 41 -10.07 -6.44 -0.48
C HIS A 41 -9.25 -6.73 -1.74
N TYR A 42 -8.00 -6.29 -1.81
CA TYR A 42 -7.13 -6.44 -2.97
C TYR A 42 -6.41 -7.77 -2.96
N LEU A 43 -6.38 -8.44 -4.11
CA LEU A 43 -5.68 -9.73 -4.28
C LEU A 43 -4.24 -9.56 -4.79
N GLY A 44 -3.84 -8.34 -5.18
CA GLY A 44 -2.50 -8.03 -5.67
C GLY A 44 -2.26 -6.54 -5.87
N ALA A 45 -1.01 -6.17 -6.11
CA ALA A 45 -0.61 -4.80 -6.42
C ALA A 45 -1.30 -4.26 -7.68
N TRP A 46 -1.45 -5.11 -8.70
CA TRP A 46 -2.08 -4.72 -9.97
C TRP A 46 -3.52 -4.19 -9.78
N GLU A 47 -4.27 -4.74 -8.82
CA GLU A 47 -5.66 -4.34 -8.58
C GLU A 47 -5.73 -2.91 -8.03
N ILE A 48 -4.83 -2.57 -7.09
CA ILE A 48 -4.70 -1.23 -6.52
C ILE A 48 -4.31 -0.20 -7.59
N GLN A 49 -3.45 -0.60 -8.53
CA GLN A 49 -2.99 0.26 -9.63
C GLN A 49 -4.12 0.57 -10.62
N VAL A 50 -4.92 -0.43 -10.99
CA VAL A 50 -5.98 -0.27 -12.01
C VAL A 50 -7.26 0.33 -11.44
N GLU A 51 -7.52 0.20 -10.13
CA GLU A 51 -8.67 0.83 -9.47
C GLU A 51 -8.66 2.35 -9.66
N GLY A 52 -7.47 2.96 -9.74
CA GLY A 52 -7.28 4.39 -9.98
C GLY A 52 -7.72 5.28 -8.81
N VAL A 53 -8.02 4.69 -7.64
CA VAL A 53 -8.39 5.42 -6.42
C VAL A 53 -7.16 5.98 -5.72
N TRP A 54 -6.06 5.23 -5.71
CA TRP A 54 -4.84 5.58 -4.97
C TRP A 54 -3.80 6.21 -5.90
N GLU A 55 -3.03 7.18 -5.39
CA GLU A 55 -2.01 7.88 -6.18
C GLU A 55 -0.60 7.46 -5.77
N LYS A 56 -0.42 7.13 -4.49
CA LYS A 56 0.88 6.86 -3.88
C LYS A 56 0.79 5.81 -2.78
N TYR A 57 1.89 5.12 -2.53
CA TYR A 57 2.05 4.17 -1.44
C TYR A 57 3.27 4.48 -0.58
N LEU A 58 3.27 4.01 0.66
CA LEU A 58 4.37 4.08 1.58
C LEU A 58 4.46 2.77 2.36
N VAL A 59 5.65 2.18 2.37
CA VAL A 59 5.98 1.05 3.25
C VAL A 59 6.53 1.59 4.55
N LEU A 60 5.85 1.28 5.66
CA LEU A 60 6.32 1.62 7.00
C LEU A 60 7.55 0.76 7.37
N PRO A 61 8.53 1.32 8.09
CA PRO A 61 9.62 0.53 8.64
C PRO A 61 9.10 -0.62 9.51
N ASP A 62 9.91 -1.66 9.67
CA ASP A 62 9.65 -2.65 10.73
C ASP A 62 9.47 -1.93 12.06
N ALA A 63 8.40 -2.25 12.78
CA ALA A 63 8.30 -1.88 14.18
C ALA A 63 9.49 -2.55 14.87
N ALA A 64 10.43 -1.75 15.36
CA ALA A 64 11.59 -2.26 16.06
C ALA A 64 11.11 -3.22 17.17
N ALA A 65 11.61 -4.45 17.11
CA ALA A 65 11.36 -5.48 18.12
C ALA A 65 11.90 -5.08 19.50
#